data_AF-A0ABD1H6C4-F1
#
_entry.id   AF-A0ABD1H6C4-F1
#
_cell.length_a   1.000
_cell.length_b   1.000
_cell.length_c   1.000
_cell.angle_alpha   90.00
_cell.angle_beta   90.00
_cell.angle_gamma   90.00
#
_symmetry.space_group_name_H-M   'P 1'
#
loop_
_entity.id
_entity.type
_entity.pdbx_description
1 polymer ?
#
loop_
_entity_poly.entity_id
_entity_poly.type
_entity_poly.pdbx_seq_one_letter_code
_entity_poly.pdbx_strand_id
1 'polypeptide(L)'
;MALANYNYASRWDQHLDGSPIKLEGDAGCLSVIGDVVSPRVSEDCSSKWKIVSSSGLHFAAQDGKGEYLCLEVNASDSRIVTKKCLCVGKDLSNLRTCADNPQSQWFKFVPTNV
;
A
#
# COMPACT_ATOMS: atom_id res chain seq x y z
N MET A 1 8.16 -8.69 -1.64
CA MET A 1 7.34 -8.91 -0.43
C MET A 1 6.41 -10.10 -0.68
N ALA A 2 6.25 -11.00 0.29
CA ALA A 2 5.40 -12.19 0.17
C ALA A 2 4.29 -12.15 1.22
N LEU A 3 3.15 -12.76 0.90
CA LEU A 3 2.05 -12.94 1.84
C LEU A 3 2.38 -14.08 2.81
N ALA A 4 1.97 -13.92 4.07
CA ALA A 4 2.12 -14.92 5.12
C ALA A 4 0.79 -15.13 5.85
N ASN A 5 0.66 -16.27 6.53
CA ASN A 5 -0.45 -16.50 7.45
C ASN A 5 -0.36 -15.50 8.62
N TYR A 6 -1.51 -15.00 9.09
CA TYR A 6 -1.61 -14.02 10.16
C TYR A 6 -0.78 -14.36 11.42
N ASN A 7 -0.70 -15.63 11.81
CA ASN A 7 0.06 -16.06 13.00
C ASN A 7 1.59 -15.91 12.86
N TYR A 8 2.09 -15.80 11.64
CA TYR A 8 3.51 -15.68 11.32
C TYR A 8 3.80 -14.39 10.55
N ALA A 9 2.80 -13.51 10.43
CA ALA A 9 2.95 -12.27 9.69
C ALA A 9 3.79 -11.29 10.49
N SER A 10 4.72 -10.62 9.79
CA SER A 10 5.39 -9.45 10.34
C SER A 10 4.37 -8.38 10.68
N ARG A 11 4.63 -7.66 11.77
CA ARG A 11 3.78 -6.56 12.22
C ARG A 11 4.29 -5.24 11.66
N TRP A 12 3.36 -4.33 11.44
CA TRP A 12 3.64 -3.04 10.83
C TRP A 12 2.95 -1.95 11.63
N ASP A 13 3.67 -0.87 11.88
CA ASP A 13 3.19 0.33 12.56
C ASP A 13 3.03 1.46 11.55
N GLN A 14 1.92 2.19 11.69
CA GLN A 14 1.78 3.49 11.08
C GLN A 14 1.20 4.44 12.11
N HIS A 15 2.00 5.45 12.48
CA HIS A 15 1.61 6.39 13.52
C HIS A 15 0.41 7.27 13.10
N LEU A 16 0.38 7.72 11.85
CA LEU A 16 -0.66 8.62 11.31
C LEU A 16 -0.91 8.33 9.82
N ASP A 17 -2.12 8.60 9.32
CA ASP A 17 -2.36 8.58 7.87
C ASP A 17 -1.42 9.58 7.16
N GLY A 18 -0.78 9.13 6.08
CA GLY A 18 0.27 9.90 5.40
C GLY A 18 1.64 9.81 6.07
N SER A 19 1.82 9.03 7.13
CA SER A 19 3.14 8.72 7.69
C SER A 19 3.77 7.50 7.00
N PRO A 20 5.09 7.29 7.15
CA PRO A 20 5.73 6.04 6.75
C PRO A 20 5.11 4.86 7.49
N ILE A 21 5.06 3.71 6.81
CA ILE A 21 4.75 2.42 7.45
C ILE A 21 6.08 1.79 7.87
N LYS A 22 6.21 1.48 9.15
CA LYS A 22 7.42 0.90 9.75
C LYS A 22 7.22 -0.58 10.02
N LEU A 23 8.25 -1.38 9.79
CA LEU A 23 8.29 -2.76 10.22
C LEU A 23 8.54 -2.79 11.74
N GLU A 24 7.65 -3.42 12.51
CA GLU A 24 7.82 -3.48 13.96
C GLU A 24 9.04 -4.31 14.34
N GLY A 25 9.88 -3.79 15.24
CA GLY A 25 11.11 -4.46 15.68
C GLY A 25 12.31 -4.32 14.74
N ASP A 26 12.18 -3.59 13.64
CA ASP A 26 13.24 -3.31 12.66
C ASP A 26 13.33 -1.79 12.37
N ALA A 27 14.45 -1.33 11.84
CA ALA A 27 14.62 0.08 11.45
C ALA A 27 13.98 0.41 10.08
N GLY A 28 13.49 -0.59 9.36
CA GLY A 28 12.99 -0.48 8.00
C GLY A 28 11.57 0.06 7.86
N CYS A 29 11.36 0.83 6.80
CA CYS A 29 10.07 1.31 6.33
C CYS A 29 9.68 0.66 5.01
N LEU A 30 8.37 0.54 4.77
CA LEU A 30 7.85 0.16 3.46
C LEU A 30 8.08 1.32 2.49
N SER A 31 8.80 1.05 1.40
CA SER A 31 9.14 2.05 0.39
C SER A 31 8.54 1.69 -0.97
N VAL A 32 7.95 2.68 -1.64
CA VAL A 32 7.52 2.56 -3.03
C VAL A 32 8.71 2.73 -3.95
N ILE A 33 8.79 1.90 -4.99
CA ILE A 33 9.89 1.90 -5.96
C ILE A 33 9.40 2.35 -7.34
N GLY A 34 8.26 1.82 -7.78
CA GLY A 34 7.66 2.16 -9.06
C GLY A 34 6.46 1.30 -9.40
N ASP A 35 5.85 1.60 -10.55
CA ASP A 35 4.68 0.88 -11.06
C ASP A 35 5.03 -0.55 -11.47
N VAL A 36 4.19 -1.51 -11.08
CA VAL A 36 4.37 -2.96 -11.29
C VAL A 36 5.64 -3.53 -10.65
N VAL A 37 6.16 -2.89 -9.61
CA VAL A 37 7.33 -3.34 -8.85
C VAL A 37 6.92 -3.71 -7.43
N SER A 38 7.51 -4.75 -6.84
CA SER A 38 7.31 -5.04 -5.43
C SER A 38 7.85 -3.90 -4.55
N PRO A 39 7.07 -3.40 -3.58
CA PRO A 39 7.61 -2.50 -2.58
C PRO A 39 8.68 -3.23 -1.76
N ARG A 40 9.62 -2.46 -1.22
CA ARG A 40 10.74 -2.99 -0.43
C ARG A 40 10.72 -2.44 0.99
N VAL A 41 11.38 -3.16 1.89
CA VAL A 41 11.77 -2.60 3.19
C VAL A 41 13.13 -1.95 3.03
N SER A 42 13.25 -0.69 3.45
CA SER A 42 14.55 -0.01 3.53
C SER A 42 14.58 1.00 4.67
N GLU A 43 15.78 1.38 5.12
CA GLU A 43 15.97 2.40 6.16
C GLU A 43 15.49 3.80 5.71
N ASP A 44 15.30 4.01 4.40
CA ASP A 44 14.68 5.23 3.88
C ASP A 44 13.16 5.22 4.09
N CYS A 45 12.73 6.00 5.08
CA CYS A 45 11.35 6.23 5.45
C CYS A 45 10.72 7.45 4.75
N SER A 46 11.20 7.84 3.57
CA SER A 46 10.64 8.97 2.79
C SER A 46 9.24 8.68 2.20
N SER A 47 8.93 7.40 1.96
CA SER A 47 7.64 6.97 1.40
C SER A 47 6.51 7.19 2.40
N LYS A 48 5.62 8.13 2.07
CA LYS A 48 4.42 8.44 2.84
C LYS A 48 3.24 7.70 2.29
N TRP A 49 2.67 6.82 3.10
CA TRP A 49 1.53 6.01 2.71
C TRP A 49 0.26 6.52 3.33
N LYS A 50 -0.84 6.46 2.59
CA LYS A 50 -2.15 6.89 3.06
C LYS A 50 -3.27 6.05 2.51
N ILE A 51 -4.37 6.06 3.25
CA ILE A 51 -5.64 5.55 2.79
C ILE A 51 -6.21 6.55 1.79
N VAL A 52 -6.38 6.09 0.56
CA VAL A 52 -7.04 6.85 -0.52
C VAL A 52 -8.37 6.18 -0.85
N SER A 53 -9.25 6.87 -1.57
CA SER A 53 -10.65 6.47 -1.81
C SER A 53 -11.57 6.57 -0.58
N SER A 54 -12.87 6.75 -0.80
CA SER A 54 -13.84 6.75 0.31
C SER A 54 -14.10 5.37 0.91
N SER A 55 -13.64 4.29 0.24
CA SER A 55 -13.80 2.92 0.74
C SER A 55 -12.93 2.63 1.97
N GLY A 56 -11.86 3.43 2.15
CA GLY A 56 -10.88 3.18 3.18
C GLY A 56 -9.95 1.98 2.89
N LEU A 57 -10.00 1.42 1.67
CA LEU A 57 -9.32 0.18 1.32
C LEU A 57 -8.16 0.36 0.32
N HIS A 58 -7.90 1.54 -0.20
CA HIS A 58 -6.74 1.73 -1.09
C HIS A 58 -5.59 2.31 -0.29
N PHE A 59 -4.45 1.62 -0.25
CA PHE A 59 -3.25 2.11 0.41
C PHE A 59 -2.25 2.60 -0.62
N ALA A 60 -1.98 3.91 -0.66
CA ALA A 60 -1.19 4.53 -1.71
C ALA A 60 -0.03 5.39 -1.20
N ALA A 61 1.04 5.43 -1.98
CA ALA A 61 2.18 6.32 -1.79
C ALA A 61 2.59 6.94 -3.13
N GLN A 62 3.25 8.11 -3.09
CA GLN A 62 3.79 8.72 -4.30
C GLN A 62 5.12 8.08 -4.67
N ASP A 63 5.29 7.75 -5.95
CA ASP A 63 6.60 7.42 -6.50
C ASP A 63 7.46 8.69 -6.64
N GLY A 64 8.73 8.51 -7.04
CA GLY A 64 9.65 9.62 -7.28
C GLY A 64 9.23 10.59 -8.40
N LYS A 65 8.14 10.30 -9.13
CA LYS A 65 7.56 11.14 -10.18
C LYS A 65 6.31 11.88 -9.72
N GLY A 66 5.87 11.67 -8.47
CA GLY A 66 4.70 12.29 -7.87
C GLY A 66 3.38 11.59 -8.18
N GLU A 67 3.40 10.44 -8.86
CA GLU A 67 2.19 9.66 -9.15
C GLU A 67 1.87 8.73 -7.98
N TYR A 68 0.58 8.62 -7.63
CA TYR A 68 0.14 7.74 -6.56
C TYR A 68 -0.01 6.31 -7.05
N LEU A 69 0.71 5.40 -6.37
CA LEU A 69 0.63 3.97 -6.59
C LEU A 69 0.00 3.31 -5.36
N CYS A 70 -1.00 2.46 -5.61
CA CYS A 70 -1.67 1.62 -4.63
C CYS A 70 -0.95 0.27 -4.49
N LEU A 71 -1.05 -0.34 -3.31
CA LEU A 71 -0.73 -1.76 -3.17
C LEU A 71 -1.70 -2.58 -4.02
N GLU A 72 -1.18 -3.62 -4.68
CA GLU A 72 -1.93 -4.59 -5.47
C GLU A 72 -1.40 -6.00 -5.21
N VAL A 73 -2.29 -6.97 -5.04
CA VAL A 73 -1.94 -8.39 -5.15
C VAL A 73 -1.92 -8.75 -6.62
N ASN A 74 -0.74 -9.07 -7.15
CA ASN A 74 -0.60 -9.56 -8.52
C ASN A 74 -1.29 -10.93 -8.66
N ALA A 75 -2.30 -11.01 -9.51
CA ALA A 75 -3.09 -12.23 -9.70
C ALA A 75 -2.27 -13.43 -10.20
N SER A 76 -1.15 -13.18 -10.90
CA SER A 76 -0.36 -14.25 -11.52
C SER A 76 0.50 -15.04 -10.54
N ASP A 77 1.03 -14.39 -9.51
CA ASP A 77 2.01 -14.97 -8.58
C ASP A 77 1.72 -14.68 -7.10
N SER A 78 0.57 -14.04 -6.82
CA SER A 78 0.13 -13.63 -5.48
C SER A 78 1.13 -12.73 -4.75
N ARG A 79 2.05 -12.07 -5.46
CA ARG A 79 3.00 -11.11 -4.86
C ARG A 79 2.35 -9.76 -4.70
N ILE A 80 2.78 -9.04 -3.67
CA ILE A 80 2.41 -7.63 -3.50
C ILE A 80 3.31 -6.79 -4.42
N VAL A 81 2.68 -5.94 -5.22
CA VAL A 81 3.29 -4.92 -6.08
C VAL A 81 2.66 -3.56 -5.80
N THR A 82 3.34 -2.49 -6.21
CA THR A 82 2.72 -1.17 -6.31
C THR A 82 2.26 -0.94 -7.72
N LYS A 83 1.03 -0.46 -7.90
CA LYS A 83 0.47 -0.16 -9.21
C LYS A 83 -0.40 1.08 -9.18
N LYS A 84 -0.61 1.72 -10.33
CA LYS A 84 -1.60 2.80 -10.42
C LYS A 84 -2.93 2.40 -9.78
N CYS A 85 -3.46 3.29 -8.94
CA CYS A 85 -4.71 3.05 -8.23
C CYS A 85 -5.89 2.89 -9.19
N LEU A 86 -6.66 1.82 -9.02
CA LEU A 86 -7.90 1.57 -9.73
C LEU A 86 -9.03 2.37 -9.09
N CYS A 87 -9.95 2.89 -9.91
CA CYS A 87 -11.12 3.64 -9.45
C CYS A 87 -10.84 4.91 -8.60
N VAL A 88 -9.59 5.36 -8.50
CA VAL A 88 -9.17 6.55 -7.75
C VAL A 88 -8.57 7.58 -8.72
N GLY A 89 -9.07 8.81 -8.64
CA GLY A 89 -8.60 9.95 -9.43
C GLY A 89 -7.25 10.50 -8.96
N LYS A 90 -6.66 11.39 -9.75
CA LYS A 90 -5.38 12.05 -9.40
C LYS A 90 -5.46 12.93 -8.15
N ASP A 91 -6.64 13.43 -7.85
CA ASP A 91 -7.02 14.17 -6.65
C ASP A 91 -7.31 13.25 -5.45
N LEU A 92 -7.08 11.94 -5.58
CA LEU A 92 -7.31 10.91 -4.57
C LEU A 92 -8.77 10.72 -4.17
N SER A 93 -9.69 11.23 -4.99
CA SER A 93 -11.12 11.00 -4.85
C SER A 93 -11.55 9.76 -5.66
N ASN A 94 -12.73 9.21 -5.38
CA ASN A 94 -13.25 8.12 -6.21
C ASN A 94 -13.64 8.67 -7.58
N LEU A 95 -13.35 7.89 -8.63
CA LEU A 95 -13.91 8.18 -9.95
C LEU A 95 -15.43 7.94 -9.93
N ARG A 96 -16.19 8.86 -10.54
CA ARG A 96 -17.66 8.76 -10.66
C ARG A 96 -18.10 7.47 -11.37
N THR A 97 -17.29 7.02 -12.32
CA THR A 97 -17.48 5.76 -13.05
C THR A 97 -16.16 5.01 -13.05
N CYS A 98 -16.18 3.75 -12.65
CA CYS A 98 -15.05 2.84 -12.74
C CYS A 98 -15.49 1.55 -13.42
N ALA A 99 -14.77 1.15 -14.47
CA ALA A 99 -15.02 -0.10 -15.18
C ALA A 99 -14.17 -1.27 -14.64
N ASP A 100 -13.14 -0.96 -13.84
CA ASP A 100 -12.20 -1.93 -13.29
C ASP A 100 -12.71 -2.52 -11.96
N ASN A 101 -12.25 -3.73 -11.63
CA ASN A 101 -12.46 -4.32 -10.31
C ASN A 101 -11.28 -3.96 -9.38
N PRO A 102 -11.46 -3.10 -8.36
CA PRO A 102 -10.39 -2.66 -7.48
C PRO A 102 -10.05 -3.66 -6.36
N GLN A 103 -10.71 -4.83 -6.29
CA GLN A 103 -10.54 -5.78 -5.19
C GLN A 103 -9.09 -6.26 -4.97
N SER A 104 -8.29 -6.36 -6.04
CA SER A 104 -6.87 -6.69 -5.93
C SER A 104 -6.05 -5.61 -5.20
N GLN A 105 -6.60 -4.41 -5.05
CA GLN A 105 -5.98 -3.24 -4.40
C GLN A 105 -6.60 -2.91 -3.04
N TRP A 106 -7.45 -3.78 -2.49
CA TRP A 106 -8.07 -3.57 -1.19
C TRP A 106 -7.19 -4.04 -0.05
N PHE A 107 -6.49 -3.09 0.57
CA PHE A 107 -5.64 -3.27 1.73
C PHE A 107 -6.13 -2.37 2.87
N LYS A 108 -6.12 -2.91 4.08
CA LYS A 108 -6.37 -2.15 5.31
C LYS A 108 -5.43 -2.64 6.41
N PHE A 109 -5.11 -1.76 7.35
CA PHE A 109 -4.53 -2.18 8.61
C PHE A 109 -5.55 -2.99 9.41
N VAL A 110 -5.12 -4.13 9.94
CA VAL A 110 -5.88 -4.93 10.89
C VAL A 110 -5.25 -4.71 12.25
N PRO A 111 -5.92 -4.02 13.19
CA PRO A 111 -5.39 -3.83 14.54
C PRO A 111 -5.17 -5.18 15.21
N THR A 112 -4.02 -5.36 15.84
CA THR A 112 -3.75 -6.54 16.65
C THR A 112 -3.82 -6.15 18.12
N ASN A 113 -4.71 -6.76 18.89
CA ASN A 113 -4.72 -6.60 20.35
C ASN A 113 -3.49 -7.34 20.90
N VAL A 114 -2.52 -6.60 21.41
CA VAL A 114 -1.42 -7.14 22.22
C VAL A 114 -1.65 -6.76 23.66
#